data_AF-A0A2E0D3I2-F1
#
_entry.id   AF-A0A2E0D3I2-F1
#
_cell.length_a   1.000
_cell.length_b   1.000
_cell.length_c   1.000
_cell.angle_alpha   90.00
_cell.angle_beta   90.00
_cell.angle_gamma   90.00
#
_symmetry.space_group_name_H-M   'P 1'
#
loop_
_entity.id
_entity.type
_entity.pdbx_description
1 polymer ?
#
loop_
_entity_poly.entity_id
_entity_poly.type
_entity_poly.pdbx_seq_one_letter_code
_entity_poly.pdbx_strand_id
1 'polypeptide(L)' 'DLLKRIVESKPASGYERVVYAGYLENEEYLKRSEEGIPYHKEVVEWFENHCNEMGIVCNLR' A
#
# COMPACT_ATOMS: atom_id res chain seq x y z
N ASP A 1 -7.93 -22.81 9.89
CA ASP A 1 -7.58 -22.72 11.32
C ASP A 1 -6.17 -22.24 11.64
N LEU A 2 -5.14 -22.55 10.84
CA LEU A 2 -3.76 -22.09 11.12
C LEU A 2 -3.63 -20.55 11.11
N LEU A 3 -4.00 -19.90 10.00
CA LEU A 3 -3.83 -18.44 9.85
C LEU A 3 -4.60 -17.65 10.90
N LYS A 4 -5.80 -18.14 11.24
CA LYS A 4 -6.62 -17.60 12.33
C LYS A 4 -5.90 -17.69 13.67
N ARG A 5 -5.33 -18.85 14.02
CA ARG A 5 -4.55 -19.02 15.26
C ARG A 5 -3.32 -18.11 15.32
N ILE A 6 -2.66 -17.86 14.18
CA ILE A 6 -1.51 -16.95 14.13
C ILE A 6 -1.93 -15.54 14.54
N VAL A 7 -2.98 -14.99 13.92
CA VAL A 7 -3.40 -13.60 14.21
C VAL A 7 -4.03 -13.44 15.60
N GLU A 8 -4.59 -14.52 16.16
CA GLU A 8 -5.13 -14.55 17.52
C GLU A 8 -4.05 -14.80 18.62
N SER A 9 -2.80 -15.07 18.23
CA SER A 9 -1.72 -15.33 19.18
C SER A 9 -1.31 -14.06 19.94
N LYS A 10 -0.85 -14.24 21.19
CA LYS A 10 -0.36 -13.13 22.02
C LYS A 10 0.81 -12.41 21.33
N PRO A 11 0.76 -11.09 21.13
CA PRO A 11 1.88 -10.34 20.56
C PRO A 11 3.07 -10.29 21.53
N ALA A 12 4.26 -10.06 20.97
CA ALA A 12 5.45 -9.80 21.76
C ALA A 12 5.34 -8.47 22.52
N SER A 13 6.10 -8.33 23.61
CA SER A 13 6.11 -7.08 24.39
C SER A 13 6.50 -5.89 23.50
N GLY A 14 5.70 -4.83 23.53
CA GLY A 14 5.90 -3.63 22.70
C GLY A 14 5.30 -3.70 21.29
N TYR A 15 4.61 -4.79 20.93
CA TYR A 15 3.92 -4.94 19.64
C TYR A 15 2.41 -5.05 19.83
N GLU A 16 1.65 -4.52 18.85
CA GLU A 16 0.19 -4.43 18.93
C GLU A 16 -0.52 -5.74 18.56
N ARG A 17 -0.06 -6.44 17.51
CA ARG A 17 -0.72 -7.65 16.97
C ARG A 17 0.27 -8.59 16.26
N VAL A 18 -0.15 -9.84 16.08
CA VAL A 18 0.56 -10.84 15.28
C VAL A 18 -0.04 -10.89 13.88
N VAL A 19 0.80 -10.96 12.85
CA VAL A 19 0.38 -11.07 11.44
C VAL A 19 1.14 -12.19 10.75
N TYR A 20 0.54 -12.76 9.69
CA TYR A 20 1.22 -13.68 8.78
C TYR A 20 1.63 -12.98 7.49
N ALA A 21 2.52 -13.60 6.72
CA ALA A 21 3.01 -13.06 5.45
C ALA A 21 1.85 -12.79 4.47
N GLY A 22 1.74 -11.56 3.96
CA GLY A 22 0.66 -11.15 3.07
C GLY A 22 -0.55 -10.52 3.76
N TYR A 23 -0.67 -10.59 5.09
CA TYR A 23 -1.81 -9.99 5.81
C TYR A 23 -1.81 -8.46 5.66
N LEU A 24 -0.68 -7.82 5.97
CA LEU A 24 -0.55 -6.36 5.92
C LEU A 24 -0.61 -5.85 4.47
N GLU A 25 -0.04 -6.59 3.54
CA GLU A 25 -0.08 -6.27 2.12
C GLU A 25 -1.51 -6.32 1.57
N ASN A 26 -2.33 -7.28 2.01
CA ASN A 26 -3.73 -7.34 1.63
C ASN A 26 -4.55 -6.18 2.22
N GLU A 27 -4.30 -5.80 3.49
CA GLU A 27 -4.93 -4.61 4.08
C GLU A 27 -4.59 -3.33 3.28
N GLU A 28 -3.31 -3.14 2.96
CA GLU A 28 -2.86 -1.99 2.18
C GLU A 28 -3.39 -2.03 0.73
N TYR A 29 -3.48 -3.22 0.12
CA TYR A 29 -4.09 -3.41 -1.20
C TYR A 29 -5.56 -2.99 -1.20
N LEU A 30 -6.34 -3.47 -0.23
CA LEU A 30 -7.77 -3.12 -0.12
C LEU A 30 -7.93 -1.61 0.04
N LYS A 31 -7.16 -1.01 0.95
CA LYS A 31 -7.16 0.44 1.18
C LYS A 31 -6.81 1.22 -0.10
N ARG A 32 -5.71 0.87 -0.78
CA ARG A 32 -5.28 1.58 -2.00
C ARG A 32 -6.20 1.33 -3.20
N SER A 33 -6.93 0.22 -3.21
CA SER A 33 -7.93 -0.06 -4.25
C SER A 33 -9.17 0.82 -4.08
N GLU A 34 -9.49 1.22 -2.85
CA GLU A 34 -10.62 2.09 -2.52
C GLU A 34 -10.24 3.58 -2.53
N GLU A 35 -9.14 3.94 -1.87
CA GLU A 35 -8.73 5.32 -1.64
C GLU A 35 -7.73 5.86 -2.69
N GLY A 36 -7.15 4.98 -3.51
CA GLY A 36 -6.05 5.30 -4.41
C GLY A 36 -4.67 5.11 -3.77
N ILE A 37 -3.62 5.15 -4.61
CA ILE A 37 -2.23 4.94 -4.18
C ILE A 37 -1.61 6.29 -3.79
N PRO A 38 -1.11 6.46 -2.54
CA PRO A 38 -0.52 7.72 -2.10
C PRO A 38 0.94 7.82 -2.57
N TYR A 39 1.14 8.31 -3.79
CA TYR A 39 2.48 8.58 -4.32
C TYR A 39 3.14 9.78 -3.62
N HIS A 40 4.46 9.74 -3.46
CA HIS A 40 5.23 10.91 -3.05
C HIS A 40 5.18 11.98 -4.16
N LYS A 41 5.18 13.26 -3.78
CA LYS A 41 5.12 14.40 -4.73
C LYS A 41 6.13 14.29 -5.87
N GLU A 42 7.37 13.88 -5.58
CA GLU A 42 8.44 13.76 -6.58
C GLU A 42 8.16 12.63 -7.59
N VAL A 43 7.43 11.59 -7.19
CA VAL A 43 7.01 10.51 -8.10
C VAL A 43 5.94 11.01 -9.06
N VAL A 44 4.99 11.83 -8.57
CA VAL A 44 3.99 12.48 -9.42
C VAL A 44 4.66 13.42 -10.42
N GLU A 45 5.58 14.27 -9.96
CA GLU A 45 6.37 15.17 -10.83
C GLU A 45 7.15 14.39 -11.89
N TRP A 46 7.76 13.26 -11.53
CA TRP A 46 8.46 12.40 -12.47
C TRP A 46 7.53 11.84 -13.56
N PHE A 47 6.35 11.34 -13.20
CA PHE A 47 5.36 10.88 -14.18
C PHE A 47 4.89 12.02 -15.09
N GLU A 48 4.54 13.17 -14.53
CA GLU A 48 4.08 14.34 -15.29
C GLU A 48 5.13 14.80 -16.31
N ASN A 49 6.41 14.84 -15.92
CA ASN A 49 7.50 15.18 -16.82
C ASN A 49 7.62 14.18 -17.98
N HIS A 50 7.57 12.88 -17.69
CA HIS A 50 7.65 11.85 -18.72
C HIS A 50 6.45 11.87 -19.67
N CYS A 51 5.24 12.11 -19.15
CA CYS A 51 4.04 12.26 -19.95
C CYS A 51 4.15 13.46 -20.92
N ASN A 52 4.69 14.58 -20.46
CA ASN A 52 4.97 15.75 -21.29
C ASN A 52 5.98 15.45 -22.40
N GLU A 53 7.07 14.73 -22.10
CA GLU A 53 8.07 14.31 -23.09
C GLU A 53 7.47 13.41 -24.18
N MET A 54 6.56 12.52 -23.80
CA MET A 54 5.89 11.58 -24.72
C MET A 54 4.65 12.18 -25.41
N GLY A 55 4.20 13.38 -25.02
CA GLY A 55 2.99 14.00 -25.54
C GLY A 55 1.70 13.28 -25.13
N ILE A 56 1.68 12.63 -23.96
CA ILE A 56 0.54 11.89 -23.40
C ILE A 56 -0.10 12.71 -22.29
N VAL A 57 -1.43 12.76 -22.23
CA VAL A 57 -2.14 13.42 -21.13
C VAL A 57 -2.15 12.51 -19.90
N CYS A 58 -1.63 13.01 -18.79
CA CYS A 58 -1.67 12.33 -17.49
C CYS A 58 -2.43 13.21 -16.49
N ASN A 59 -3.35 12.59 -15.76
CA ASN A 59 -4.09 13.24 -14.69
C ASN A 59 -3.85 12.49 -13.38
N LEU A 60 -2.87 12.97 -12.61
CA LEU A 60 -2.37 12.35 -11.37
C LEU A 60 -2.59 13.24 -10.14
N ARG A 61 -3.39 14.31 -10.27
CA ARG A 61 -3.69 15.30 -9.23
C ARG A 61 -5.18 15.39 -8.92
#